data_AF-A0A1J4J183-F1
#
_entry.id   AF-A0A1J4J183-F1
#
_cell.length_a   1.000
_cell.length_b   1.000
_cell.length_c   1.000
_cell.angle_alpha   90.00
_cell.angle_beta   90.00
_cell.angle_gamma   90.00
#
_symmetry.space_group_name_H-M   'P 1'
#
loop_
_entity.id
_entity.type
_entity.pdbx_description
1 polymer ?
#
loop_
_entity_poly.entity_id
_entity_poly.type
_entity_poly.pdbx_seq_one_letter_code
_entity_poly.pdbx_strand_id
1 'polypeptide(L)'
;MSFPWASQMIEVRSRSGWSTKVYEPLIRHRWAFYARDQNQALQKLQQLPPNTIQAILEHLYANTPVARTNLPAFKACKIVDSIPFESTYHRDMTSLLEDESSSDFSLLPRDSNDRVNVHRFMLFARSGFFRQQFKANPTMFQFQDPNMSKVALQMFAGYLYTGRLEPLDAVGFVELFQAGKNYQLRDPDEIDFLAMNALSKLLSPQNAVEIKARAEQRQLQEVVNLVQEHFPC
;
A
#
# COMPACT_ATOMS: atom_id res chain seq x y z
N MET A 1 12.64 11.39 -18.68
CA MET A 1 12.14 12.18 -17.53
C MET A 1 12.41 11.38 -16.26
N SER A 2 13.13 11.91 -15.28
CA SER A 2 13.18 11.29 -13.95
C SER A 2 11.98 11.75 -13.15
N PHE A 3 11.32 10.83 -12.44
CA PHE A 3 10.22 11.18 -11.57
C PHE A 3 10.75 11.99 -10.35
N PRO A 4 9.96 12.90 -9.78
CA PRO A 4 10.36 13.70 -8.62
C PRO A 4 10.76 12.87 -7.40
N TRP A 5 10.19 11.67 -7.23
CA TRP A 5 10.53 10.71 -6.18
C TRP A 5 11.69 9.77 -6.58
N ALA A 6 12.38 10.04 -7.70
CA ALA A 6 13.63 9.37 -8.02
C ALA A 6 14.73 9.63 -6.98
N SER A 7 14.60 10.72 -6.19
CA SER A 7 15.46 10.99 -5.03
C SER A 7 15.33 9.94 -3.92
N GLN A 8 14.21 9.21 -3.87
CA GLN A 8 14.00 8.10 -2.94
C GLN A 8 14.55 6.77 -3.48
N MET A 9 15.16 6.76 -4.66
CA MET A 9 15.72 5.56 -5.25
C MET A 9 17.22 5.45 -4.97
N ILE A 10 17.64 4.25 -4.57
CA ILE A 10 19.05 3.86 -4.50
C ILE A 10 19.40 2.98 -5.69
N GLU A 11 20.67 3.01 -6.08
CA GLU A 11 21.20 2.11 -7.09
C GLU A 11 21.78 0.85 -6.45
N VAL A 12 21.31 -0.29 -6.93
CA VAL A 12 21.82 -1.62 -6.57
C VAL A 12 22.64 -2.14 -7.73
N ARG A 13 23.88 -2.56 -7.46
CA ARG A 13 24.82 -3.05 -8.49
C ARG A 13 25.24 -4.48 -8.20
N SER A 14 25.52 -5.26 -9.25
CA SER A 14 26.17 -6.56 -9.18
C SER A 14 27.67 -6.45 -9.47
N ARG A 15 28.40 -7.52 -9.18
CA ARG A 15 29.82 -7.69 -9.55
C ARG A 15 30.08 -7.64 -11.06
N SER A 16 29.07 -7.95 -11.87
CA SER A 16 29.18 -8.01 -13.33
C SER A 16 28.84 -6.67 -14.01
N GLY A 17 28.67 -5.59 -13.22
CA GLY A 17 28.30 -4.28 -13.73
C GLY A 17 26.81 -4.12 -14.05
N TRP A 18 25.97 -5.13 -13.79
CA TRP A 18 24.52 -4.97 -13.88
C TRP A 18 24.05 -4.06 -12.74
N SER A 19 23.10 -3.17 -13.04
CA SER A 19 22.55 -2.25 -12.05
C SER A 19 21.03 -2.10 -12.20
N THR A 20 20.35 -1.90 -11.09
CA THR A 20 18.94 -1.52 -11.07
C THR A 20 18.69 -0.46 -10.00
N LYS A 21 17.59 0.29 -10.12
CA LYS A 21 17.18 1.27 -9.11
C LYS A 21 15.98 0.75 -8.33
N VAL A 22 16.02 0.93 -7.02
CA VAL A 22 14.96 0.49 -6.10
C VAL A 22 14.62 1.60 -5.11
N TYR A 23 13.37 1.65 -4.66
CA TYR A 23 12.92 2.59 -3.63
C TYR A 23 13.50 2.24 -2.27
N GLU A 24 14.31 3.15 -1.74
CA GLU A 24 14.98 3.00 -0.44
C GLU A 24 13.99 2.81 0.71
N PRO A 25 12.87 3.56 0.82
CA PRO A 25 11.93 3.38 1.93
C PRO A 25 11.46 1.92 2.03
N LEU A 26 11.08 1.32 0.90
CA LEU A 26 10.66 -0.09 0.87
C LEU A 26 11.80 -1.03 1.30
N ILE A 27 13.00 -0.85 0.75
CA ILE A 27 14.16 -1.70 1.11
C ILE A 27 14.48 -1.58 2.60
N ARG A 28 14.44 -0.36 3.16
CA ARG A 28 14.72 -0.10 4.58
C ARG A 28 13.75 -0.84 5.49
N HIS A 29 12.45 -0.79 5.21
CA HIS A 29 11.44 -1.49 6.02
C HIS A 29 11.47 -3.01 5.84
N ARG A 30 11.85 -3.50 4.65
CA ARG A 30 11.83 -4.94 4.32
C ARG A 30 13.14 -5.68 4.56
N TRP A 31 14.22 -4.96 4.79
CA TRP A 31 15.54 -5.52 5.00
C TRP A 31 16.17 -4.92 6.25
N ALA A 32 15.85 -5.51 7.41
CA ALA A 32 16.31 -5.05 8.72
C ALA A 32 17.84 -4.92 8.84
N PHE A 33 18.60 -5.68 8.06
CA PHE A 33 20.05 -5.53 8.00
C PHE A 33 20.49 -4.28 7.22
N TYR A 34 19.84 -3.95 6.10
CA TYR A 34 20.06 -2.69 5.40
C TYR A 34 19.69 -1.48 6.25
N ALA A 35 18.60 -1.54 7.00
CA ALA A 35 18.20 -0.46 7.92
C ALA A 35 19.27 -0.15 8.98
N ARG A 36 20.06 -1.15 9.39
CA ARG A 36 21.11 -1.01 10.40
C ARG A 36 22.47 -0.63 9.80
N ASP A 37 22.85 -1.24 8.69
CA ASP A 37 24.14 -1.01 8.01
C ASP A 37 23.98 -1.11 6.49
N GLN A 38 23.64 0.03 5.89
CA GLN A 38 23.38 0.14 4.45
C GLN A 38 24.60 -0.26 3.62
N ASN A 39 25.81 0.16 4.03
CA ASN A 39 27.03 -0.08 3.28
C ASN A 39 27.36 -1.58 3.25
N GLN A 40 27.33 -2.24 4.41
CA GLN A 40 27.61 -3.68 4.47
C GLN A 40 26.53 -4.52 3.78
N ALA A 41 25.26 -4.10 3.84
CA ALA A 41 24.16 -4.71 3.12
C ALA A 41 24.37 -4.66 1.61
N LEU A 42 24.62 -3.47 1.05
CA LEU A 42 24.85 -3.29 -0.38
C LEU A 42 26.12 -4.00 -0.86
N GLN A 43 27.20 -4.00 -0.07
CA GLN A 43 28.43 -4.74 -0.41
C GLN A 43 28.19 -6.24 -0.54
N LYS A 44 27.42 -6.85 0.37
CA LYS A 44 27.08 -8.28 0.28
C LYS A 44 26.27 -8.59 -0.96
N LEU A 45 25.29 -7.75 -1.25
CA LEU A 45 24.41 -7.93 -2.40
C LEU A 45 25.17 -7.74 -3.72
N GLN A 46 26.16 -6.84 -3.76
CA GLN A 46 27.04 -6.64 -4.92
C GLN A 46 27.88 -7.87 -5.28
N GLN A 47 28.19 -8.75 -4.33
CA GLN A 47 28.95 -9.98 -4.61
C GLN A 47 28.11 -11.05 -5.36
N LEU A 48 26.80 -10.87 -5.46
CA LEU A 48 25.88 -11.84 -6.02
C LEU A 48 25.72 -11.67 -7.55
N PRO A 49 25.36 -12.75 -8.28
CA PRO A 49 25.00 -12.64 -9.69
C PRO A 49 23.65 -11.91 -9.86
N PRO A 50 23.41 -11.26 -11.01
CA PRO A 50 22.20 -10.47 -11.26
C PRO A 50 20.89 -11.21 -10.98
N ASN A 51 20.77 -12.47 -11.39
CA ASN A 51 19.54 -13.26 -11.20
C ASN A 51 19.23 -13.48 -9.70
N THR A 52 20.25 -13.66 -8.87
CA THR A 52 20.06 -13.82 -7.42
C THR A 52 19.71 -12.49 -6.76
N ILE A 53 20.32 -11.39 -7.21
CA ILE A 53 19.93 -10.05 -6.75
C ILE A 53 18.46 -9.78 -7.10
N GLN A 54 18.06 -10.04 -8.34
CA GLN A 54 16.70 -9.87 -8.80
C GLN A 54 15.71 -10.66 -7.93
N ALA A 55 16.02 -11.93 -7.64
CA ALA A 55 15.18 -12.75 -6.75
C ALA A 55 15.08 -12.18 -5.32
N ILE A 56 16.17 -11.64 -4.76
CA ILE A 56 16.15 -10.95 -3.46
C ILE A 56 15.25 -9.71 -3.52
N LEU A 57 15.40 -8.89 -4.55
CA LEU A 57 14.59 -7.69 -4.71
C LEU A 57 13.10 -8.02 -4.89
N GLU A 58 12.77 -9.03 -5.70
CA GLU A 58 11.40 -9.52 -5.86
C GLU A 58 10.81 -10.00 -4.52
N HIS A 59 11.61 -10.70 -3.70
CA HIS A 59 11.17 -11.11 -2.38
C HIS A 59 10.89 -9.92 -1.47
N LEU A 60 11.78 -8.92 -1.45
CA LEU A 60 11.58 -7.70 -0.66
C LEU A 60 10.34 -6.92 -1.10
N TYR A 61 10.08 -6.85 -2.41
CA TYR A 61 8.95 -6.09 -2.97
C TYR A 61 7.61 -6.80 -2.88
N ALA A 62 7.58 -8.12 -3.07
CA ALA A 62 6.34 -8.85 -3.31
C ALA A 62 6.22 -10.14 -2.49
N ASN A 63 7.13 -10.37 -1.53
CA ASN A 63 7.18 -11.58 -0.71
C ASN A 63 7.23 -12.87 -1.56
N THR A 64 7.90 -12.83 -2.71
CA THR A 64 7.99 -13.99 -3.60
C THR A 64 8.68 -15.16 -2.90
N PRO A 65 8.26 -16.42 -3.14
CA PRO A 65 8.88 -17.58 -2.52
C PRO A 65 10.37 -17.69 -2.85
N VAL A 66 11.18 -18.03 -1.85
CA VAL A 66 12.62 -18.19 -2.01
C VAL A 66 12.94 -19.58 -2.57
N ALA A 67 13.50 -19.64 -3.78
CA ALA A 67 14.00 -20.89 -4.35
C ALA A 67 15.14 -21.46 -3.49
N ARG A 68 15.17 -22.78 -3.29
CA ARG A 68 16.19 -23.47 -2.47
C ARG A 68 17.62 -23.14 -2.90
N THR A 69 17.85 -22.98 -4.20
CA THR A 69 19.16 -22.62 -4.79
C THR A 69 19.63 -21.21 -4.40
N ASN A 70 18.70 -20.29 -4.11
CA ASN A 70 19.02 -18.92 -3.68
C ASN A 70 19.13 -18.77 -2.16
N LEU A 71 18.67 -19.75 -1.38
CA LEU A 71 18.64 -19.68 0.08
C LEU A 71 19.99 -19.31 0.74
N PRO A 72 21.16 -19.83 0.30
CA PRO A 72 22.45 -19.42 0.85
C PRO A 72 22.71 -17.92 0.69
N ALA A 73 22.33 -17.33 -0.45
CA ALA A 73 22.50 -15.90 -0.71
C ALA A 73 21.56 -15.04 0.14
N PHE A 74 20.31 -15.48 0.31
CA PHE A 74 19.33 -14.81 1.19
C PHE A 74 19.80 -14.80 2.65
N LYS A 75 20.33 -15.92 3.15
CA LYS A 75 20.94 -16.00 4.48
C LYS A 75 22.19 -15.13 4.60
N ALA A 76 23.08 -15.16 3.60
CA ALA A 76 24.30 -14.36 3.59
C ALA A 76 24.01 -12.85 3.63
N CYS A 77 22.92 -12.42 2.99
CA CYS A 77 22.40 -11.06 2.99
C CYS A 77 21.50 -10.74 4.20
N LYS A 78 21.20 -11.70 5.08
CA LYS A 78 20.30 -11.52 6.24
C LYS A 78 18.91 -11.01 5.82
N ILE A 79 18.36 -11.61 4.76
CA ILE A 79 17.00 -11.36 4.26
C ILE A 79 16.02 -12.34 4.91
N VAL A 80 16.44 -13.59 5.09
CA VAL A 80 15.66 -14.66 5.72
C VAL A 80 16.50 -15.31 6.81
N ASP A 81 15.95 -15.33 8.02
CA ASP A 81 16.65 -15.81 9.22
C ASP A 81 16.22 -17.24 9.63
N SER A 82 15.05 -17.72 9.21
CA SER A 82 14.51 -19.03 9.60
C SER A 82 13.66 -19.71 8.50
N ILE A 83 13.47 -21.04 8.63
CA ILE A 83 12.55 -21.86 7.84
C ILE A 83 11.71 -22.70 8.84
N PRO A 84 10.37 -22.79 8.69
CA PRO A 84 9.56 -22.18 7.63
C PRO A 84 9.54 -20.66 7.73
N PHE A 85 9.47 -19.99 6.58
CA PHE A 85 9.44 -18.54 6.51
C PHE A 85 8.06 -18.04 6.93
N GLU A 86 8.02 -17.19 7.95
CA GLU A 86 6.82 -16.43 8.32
C GLU A 86 6.83 -15.09 7.60
N SER A 87 5.77 -14.82 6.83
CA SER A 87 5.67 -13.56 6.10
C SER A 87 5.49 -12.38 7.05
N THR A 88 6.46 -11.47 7.06
CA THR A 88 6.35 -10.17 7.72
C THR A 88 5.74 -9.10 6.82
N TYR A 89 5.35 -9.46 5.58
CA TYR A 89 4.96 -8.50 4.54
C TYR A 89 3.93 -7.50 5.02
N HIS A 90 2.84 -7.97 5.63
CA HIS A 90 1.77 -7.09 6.08
C HIS A 90 2.27 -6.05 7.09
N ARG A 91 2.94 -6.52 8.15
CA ARG A 91 3.49 -5.65 9.20
C ARG A 91 4.46 -4.63 8.62
N ASP A 92 5.39 -5.07 7.77
CA ASP A 92 6.41 -4.19 7.24
C ASP A 92 5.83 -3.14 6.28
N MET A 93 4.78 -3.49 5.52
CA MET A 93 4.07 -2.52 4.67
C MET A 93 3.21 -1.54 5.48
N THR A 94 2.62 -1.98 6.59
CA THR A 94 1.96 -1.08 7.55
C THR A 94 2.97 -0.12 8.17
N SER A 95 4.13 -0.60 8.61
CA SER A 95 5.21 0.25 9.14
C SER A 95 5.74 1.24 8.10
N LEU A 96 5.79 0.86 6.82
CA LEU A 96 6.10 1.80 5.74
C LEU A 96 5.03 2.88 5.58
N LEU A 97 3.73 2.57 5.73
CA LEU A 97 2.66 3.57 5.67
C LEU A 97 2.74 4.55 6.85
N GLU A 98 3.11 4.06 8.03
CA GLU A 98 3.23 4.85 9.26
C GLU A 98 4.52 5.69 9.34
N ASP A 99 5.49 5.44 8.45
CA ASP A 99 6.74 6.19 8.40
C ASP A 99 6.58 7.55 7.71
N GLU A 100 6.26 8.56 8.52
CA GLU A 100 6.14 9.94 8.04
C GLU A 100 7.48 10.52 7.56
N SER A 101 8.61 10.00 8.03
CA SER A 101 9.93 10.56 7.70
C SER A 101 10.34 10.30 6.26
N SER A 102 9.80 9.25 5.64
CA SER A 102 10.04 8.89 4.25
C SER A 102 8.87 9.22 3.32
N SER A 103 7.74 9.65 3.86
CA SER A 103 6.57 10.08 3.08
C SER A 103 6.87 11.35 2.28
N ASP A 104 6.35 11.41 1.06
CA ASP A 104 6.59 12.52 0.12
C ASP A 104 5.32 13.05 -0.56
N PHE A 105 4.15 12.67 -0.02
CA PHE A 105 2.84 13.09 -0.48
C PHE A 105 1.82 13.13 0.66
N SER A 106 0.78 13.95 0.49
CA SER A 106 -0.34 14.00 1.44
C SER A 106 -1.69 13.85 0.73
N LEU A 107 -2.52 12.93 1.22
CA LEU A 107 -3.94 12.88 0.88
C LEU A 107 -4.71 13.74 1.88
N LEU A 108 -5.50 14.69 1.40
CA LEU A 108 -6.35 15.54 2.22
C LEU A 108 -7.79 15.03 2.13
N PRO A 109 -8.46 14.80 3.26
CA PRO A 109 -9.85 14.38 3.24
C PRO A 109 -10.79 15.50 2.78
N ARG A 110 -12.02 15.11 2.45
CA ARG A 110 -13.09 16.04 2.05
C ARG A 110 -13.44 17.04 3.16
N ASP A 111 -13.42 16.57 4.40
CA ASP A 111 -14.06 17.21 5.55
C ASP A 111 -13.10 17.85 6.55
N SER A 112 -11.79 17.73 6.34
CA SER A 112 -10.80 18.30 7.24
C SER A 112 -9.46 18.56 6.54
N ASN A 113 -8.57 19.31 7.22
CA ASN A 113 -7.19 19.51 6.77
C ASN A 113 -6.21 18.50 7.38
N ASP A 114 -6.74 17.48 8.06
CA ASP A 114 -5.95 16.48 8.76
C ASP A 114 -5.51 15.38 7.79
N ARG A 115 -4.28 15.54 7.30
CA ARG A 115 -3.72 14.78 6.17
C ARG A 115 -3.38 13.33 6.51
N VAL A 116 -3.44 12.48 5.49
CA VAL A 116 -2.85 11.14 5.48
C VAL A 116 -1.56 11.17 4.66
N ASN A 117 -0.41 10.99 5.32
CA ASN A 117 0.89 10.98 4.66
C ASN A 117 1.12 9.65 3.94
N VAL A 118 1.58 9.71 2.70
CA VAL A 118 1.80 8.54 1.84
C VAL A 118 3.01 8.74 0.92
N HIS A 119 3.38 7.68 0.20
CA HIS A 119 4.45 7.68 -0.77
C HIS A 119 3.91 7.77 -2.20
N ARG A 120 4.40 8.70 -3.01
CA ARG A 120 4.00 8.84 -4.43
C ARG A 120 4.27 7.57 -5.22
N PHE A 121 5.36 6.86 -4.93
CA PHE A 121 5.66 5.63 -5.65
C PHE A 121 4.61 4.53 -5.41
N MET A 122 4.03 4.48 -4.21
CA MET A 122 2.94 3.55 -3.88
C MET A 122 1.67 3.90 -4.66
N LEU A 123 1.27 5.18 -4.64
CA LEU A 123 0.13 5.67 -5.40
C LEU A 123 0.32 5.45 -6.91
N PHE A 124 1.50 5.78 -7.46
CA PHE A 124 1.81 5.61 -8.89
C PHE A 124 1.75 4.14 -9.34
N ALA A 125 2.22 3.22 -8.49
CA ALA A 125 2.22 1.80 -8.77
C ALA A 125 0.80 1.21 -8.75
N ARG A 126 -0.04 1.66 -7.80
CA ARG A 126 -1.33 1.02 -7.47
C ARG A 126 -2.55 1.73 -8.04
N SER A 127 -2.43 2.99 -8.46
CA SER A 127 -3.54 3.80 -8.98
C SER A 127 -3.21 4.39 -10.36
N GLY A 128 -4.04 4.06 -11.36
CA GLY A 128 -3.97 4.65 -12.69
C GLY A 128 -4.26 6.15 -12.68
N PHE A 129 -5.16 6.60 -11.80
CA PHE A 129 -5.47 8.02 -11.59
C PHE A 129 -4.22 8.79 -11.13
N PHE A 130 -3.58 8.38 -10.02
CA PHE A 130 -2.39 9.07 -9.52
C PHE A 130 -1.21 8.97 -10.49
N ARG A 131 -1.09 7.86 -11.21
CA ARG A 131 -0.09 7.73 -12.29
C ARG A 131 -0.26 8.82 -13.34
N GLN A 132 -1.49 9.14 -13.74
CA GLN A 132 -1.77 10.22 -14.70
C GLN A 132 -1.51 11.59 -14.08
N GLN A 133 -2.00 11.82 -12.85
CA GLN A 133 -1.80 13.07 -12.13
C GLN A 133 -0.32 13.42 -11.98
N PHE A 134 0.53 12.48 -11.56
CA PHE A 134 1.96 12.73 -11.39
C PHE A 134 2.72 12.87 -12.71
N LYS A 135 2.22 12.29 -13.81
CA LYS A 135 2.79 12.53 -15.14
C LYS A 135 2.45 13.95 -15.64
N ALA A 136 1.23 14.42 -15.36
CA ALA A 136 0.78 15.76 -15.75
C ALA A 136 1.38 16.85 -14.85
N ASN A 137 1.47 16.60 -13.55
CA ASN A 137 2.03 17.51 -12.55
C ASN A 137 3.02 16.77 -11.63
N PRO A 138 4.29 16.64 -12.05
CA PRO A 138 5.32 15.99 -11.23
C PRO A 138 5.57 16.71 -9.90
N THR A 139 5.36 18.02 -9.83
CA THR A 139 5.57 18.81 -8.61
C THR A 139 4.42 18.73 -7.61
N MET A 140 3.36 17.98 -7.91
CA MET A 140 2.25 17.74 -7.00
C MET A 140 2.75 17.04 -5.72
N PHE A 141 2.42 17.61 -4.57
CA PHE A 141 2.79 17.09 -3.24
C PHE A 141 1.58 16.77 -2.36
N GLN A 142 0.38 17.13 -2.79
CA GLN A 142 -0.86 16.81 -2.08
C GLN A 142 -2.03 16.65 -3.05
N PHE A 143 -3.05 15.88 -2.63
CA PHE A 143 -4.32 15.73 -3.34
C PHE A 143 -5.47 15.79 -2.34
N GLN A 144 -6.49 16.61 -2.61
CA GLN A 144 -7.72 16.62 -1.81
C GLN A 144 -8.76 15.69 -2.44
N ASP A 145 -9.14 14.66 -1.70
CA ASP A 145 -10.18 13.75 -2.15
C ASP A 145 -11.57 14.37 -1.90
N PRO A 146 -12.47 14.38 -2.90
CA PRO A 146 -13.78 15.00 -2.77
C PRO A 146 -14.85 14.09 -2.13
N ASN A 147 -14.56 12.83 -1.83
CA ASN A 147 -15.54 11.79 -1.46
C ASN A 147 -15.30 11.16 -0.10
N MET A 148 -14.06 11.12 0.37
CA MET A 148 -13.59 10.36 1.52
C MET A 148 -13.27 11.30 2.69
N SER A 149 -13.80 10.95 3.86
CA SER A 149 -13.35 11.41 5.16
C SER A 149 -11.93 10.94 5.45
N LYS A 150 -11.35 11.47 6.53
CA LYS A 150 -10.02 11.02 7.00
C LYS A 150 -9.96 9.52 7.22
N VAL A 151 -10.96 8.94 7.87
CA VAL A 151 -10.96 7.51 8.22
C VAL A 151 -11.04 6.63 6.97
N ALA A 152 -11.89 7.00 6.00
CA ALA A 152 -11.93 6.32 4.71
C ALA A 152 -10.60 6.43 3.95
N LEU A 153 -9.95 7.59 3.95
CA LEU A 153 -8.61 7.74 3.35
C LEU A 153 -7.55 6.88 4.04
N GLN A 154 -7.60 6.73 5.36
CA GLN A 154 -6.68 5.85 6.10
C GLN A 154 -6.88 4.39 5.70
N MET A 155 -8.13 3.92 5.62
CA MET A 155 -8.44 2.57 5.14
C MET A 155 -8.02 2.37 3.67
N PHE A 156 -8.27 3.36 2.81
CA PHE A 156 -7.85 3.34 1.40
C PHE A 156 -6.33 3.26 1.27
N ALA A 157 -5.58 4.11 1.99
CA ALA A 157 -4.12 4.08 2.00
C ALA A 157 -3.58 2.74 2.52
N GLY A 158 -4.17 2.20 3.59
CA GLY A 158 -3.88 0.87 4.10
C GLY A 158 -4.02 -0.20 3.02
N TYR A 159 -5.16 -0.22 2.33
CA TYR A 159 -5.41 -1.14 1.23
C TYR A 159 -4.39 -1.01 0.09
N LEU A 160 -3.98 0.21 -0.28
CA LEU A 160 -2.98 0.40 -1.33
C LEU A 160 -1.62 -0.23 -0.96
N TYR A 161 -1.27 -0.25 0.33
CA TYR A 161 0.02 -0.76 0.81
C TYR A 161 -0.01 -2.26 1.10
N THR A 162 -1.08 -2.76 1.70
CA THR A 162 -1.15 -4.13 2.22
C THR A 162 -2.00 -5.06 1.35
N GLY A 163 -2.86 -4.50 0.49
CA GLY A 163 -3.91 -5.25 -0.20
C GLY A 163 -5.06 -5.68 0.72
N ARG A 164 -5.10 -5.18 1.97
CA ARG A 164 -6.15 -5.49 2.94
C ARG A 164 -6.87 -4.22 3.36
N LEU A 165 -8.18 -4.35 3.55
CA LEU A 165 -8.98 -3.33 4.20
C LEU A 165 -9.12 -3.66 5.68
N GLU A 166 -8.29 -3.00 6.49
CA GLU A 166 -8.40 -3.08 7.95
C GLU A 166 -9.52 -2.14 8.43
N PRO A 167 -10.51 -2.66 9.20
CA PRO A 167 -11.65 -1.86 9.61
C PRO A 167 -11.27 -0.87 10.70
N LEU A 168 -11.35 0.43 10.38
CA LEU A 168 -11.20 1.51 11.36
C LEU A 168 -12.56 2.03 11.82
N ASP A 169 -13.51 2.12 10.89
CA ASP A 169 -14.87 2.56 11.14
C ASP A 169 -15.84 1.95 10.12
N ALA A 170 -17.02 1.55 10.60
CA ALA A 170 -18.03 0.93 9.76
C ALA A 170 -18.63 1.93 8.75
N VAL A 171 -18.84 3.18 9.17
CA VAL A 171 -19.44 4.21 8.30
C VAL A 171 -18.47 4.58 7.17
N GLY A 172 -17.17 4.68 7.48
CA GLY A 172 -16.12 4.96 6.50
C GLY A 172 -16.06 3.97 5.33
N PHE A 173 -16.51 2.71 5.50
CA PHE A 173 -16.56 1.75 4.38
C PHE A 173 -17.53 2.18 3.28
N VAL A 174 -18.62 2.88 3.64
CA VAL A 174 -19.58 3.38 2.65
C VAL A 174 -18.89 4.37 1.71
N GLU A 175 -17.89 5.12 2.17
CA GLU A 175 -17.13 6.08 1.38
C GLU A 175 -16.10 5.43 0.43
N LEU A 176 -15.73 4.16 0.68
CA LEU A 176 -14.80 3.42 -0.17
C LEU A 176 -15.44 2.84 -1.43
N PHE A 177 -16.76 2.71 -1.49
CA PHE A 177 -17.44 2.23 -2.69
C PHE A 177 -17.11 3.09 -3.92
N GLN A 178 -16.88 2.42 -5.05
CA GLN A 178 -16.42 2.97 -6.32
C GLN A 178 -14.99 3.53 -6.30
N ALA A 179 -14.26 3.47 -5.19
CA ALA A 179 -12.88 3.94 -5.13
C ALA A 179 -11.99 3.21 -6.14
N GLY A 180 -12.24 1.91 -6.38
CA GLY A 180 -11.53 1.13 -7.39
C GLY A 180 -11.63 1.72 -8.79
N LYS A 181 -12.83 2.19 -9.17
CA LYS A 181 -13.10 2.84 -10.46
C LYS A 181 -12.55 4.27 -10.48
N ASN A 182 -12.84 5.07 -9.46
CA ASN A 182 -12.42 6.47 -9.36
C ASN A 182 -10.89 6.62 -9.40
N TYR A 183 -10.19 5.73 -8.71
CA TYR A 183 -8.73 5.73 -8.64
C TYR A 183 -8.06 4.83 -9.68
N GLN A 184 -8.83 4.17 -10.54
CA GLN A 184 -8.36 3.27 -11.60
C GLN A 184 -7.37 2.22 -11.03
N LEU A 185 -7.82 1.51 -9.99
CA LEU A 185 -7.09 0.40 -9.40
C LEU A 185 -7.07 -0.80 -10.37
N ARG A 186 -6.17 -1.75 -10.13
CA ARG A 186 -5.99 -2.91 -11.03
C ARG A 186 -7.25 -3.75 -11.16
N ASP A 187 -7.89 -4.04 -10.02
CA ASP A 187 -9.20 -4.66 -9.96
C ASP A 187 -10.16 -3.63 -9.35
N PRO A 188 -11.00 -2.97 -10.19
CA PRO A 188 -11.88 -1.90 -9.72
C PRO A 188 -12.98 -2.37 -8.76
N ASP A 189 -13.34 -3.66 -8.79
CA ASP A 189 -14.46 -4.19 -8.00
C ASP A 189 -13.98 -4.85 -6.69
N GLU A 190 -12.68 -5.14 -6.55
CA GLU A 190 -12.09 -5.76 -5.34
C GLU A 190 -12.37 -4.94 -4.08
N ILE A 191 -12.17 -3.62 -4.12
CA ILE A 191 -12.33 -2.78 -2.93
C ILE A 191 -13.80 -2.68 -2.48
N ASP A 192 -14.75 -2.67 -3.44
CA ASP A 192 -16.19 -2.67 -3.15
C ASP A 192 -16.60 -4.01 -2.53
N PHE A 193 -16.09 -5.13 -3.06
CA PHE A 193 -16.29 -6.45 -2.47
C PHE A 193 -15.75 -6.55 -1.04
N LEU A 194 -14.53 -6.07 -0.81
CA LEU A 194 -13.91 -6.07 0.52
C LEU A 194 -14.68 -5.17 1.51
N ALA A 195 -15.12 -3.99 1.07
CA ALA A 195 -15.92 -3.08 1.88
C ALA A 195 -17.28 -3.70 2.23
N MET A 196 -17.96 -4.34 1.28
CA MET A 196 -19.23 -5.04 1.52
C MET A 196 -19.07 -6.19 2.53
N ASN A 197 -18.01 -6.99 2.39
CA ASN A 197 -17.71 -8.09 3.31
C ASN A 197 -17.32 -7.60 4.72
N ALA A 198 -16.68 -6.43 4.83
CA ALA A 198 -16.40 -5.82 6.12
C ALA A 198 -17.68 -5.26 6.76
N LEU A 199 -18.51 -4.56 5.98
CA LEU A 199 -19.80 -4.04 6.42
C LEU A 199 -20.71 -5.14 6.96
N SER A 200 -20.86 -6.27 6.24
CA SER A 200 -21.73 -7.37 6.70
C SER A 200 -21.33 -7.97 8.06
N LYS A 201 -20.05 -7.83 8.44
CA LYS A 201 -19.53 -8.31 9.73
C LYS A 201 -19.59 -7.26 10.85
N LEU A 202 -19.54 -5.99 10.48
CA LEU A 202 -19.45 -4.86 11.42
C LEU A 202 -20.77 -4.12 11.59
N LEU A 203 -21.78 -4.46 10.80
CA LEU A 203 -23.10 -3.86 10.89
C LEU A 203 -23.71 -4.15 12.26
N SER A 204 -24.22 -3.09 12.89
CA SER A 204 -24.82 -3.15 14.22
C SER A 204 -25.99 -2.17 14.31
N PRO A 205 -26.89 -2.31 15.30
CA PRO A 205 -27.96 -1.34 15.50
C PRO A 205 -27.45 0.10 15.68
N GLN A 206 -26.24 0.28 16.23
CA GLN A 206 -25.66 1.60 16.49
C GLN A 206 -25.21 2.32 15.22
N ASN A 207 -24.74 1.59 14.20
CA ASN A 207 -24.23 2.18 12.96
C ASN A 207 -25.17 2.05 11.77
N ALA A 208 -26.19 1.18 11.84
CA ALA A 208 -27.10 0.87 10.74
C ALA A 208 -27.78 2.11 10.13
N VAL A 209 -28.30 3.01 10.98
CA VAL A 209 -29.00 4.23 10.52
C VAL A 209 -28.07 5.13 9.71
N GLU A 210 -26.85 5.36 10.21
CA GLU A 210 -25.89 6.22 9.52
C GLU A 210 -25.37 5.58 8.23
N ILE A 211 -25.06 4.28 8.25
CA ILE A 211 -24.63 3.53 7.07
C ILE A 211 -25.70 3.60 5.98
N LYS A 212 -26.97 3.36 6.33
CA LYS A 212 -28.09 3.46 5.37
C LYS A 212 -28.22 4.87 4.80
N ALA A 213 -28.21 5.89 5.63
CA ALA A 213 -28.34 7.29 5.17
C ALA A 213 -27.21 7.69 4.21
N ARG A 214 -25.96 7.29 4.51
CA ARG A 214 -24.81 7.52 3.63
C ARG A 214 -24.92 6.73 2.33
N ALA A 215 -25.37 5.48 2.40
CA ALA A 215 -25.57 4.64 1.22
C ALA A 215 -26.65 5.22 0.29
N GLU A 216 -27.76 5.72 0.83
CA GLU A 216 -28.81 6.39 0.07
C GLU A 216 -28.30 7.66 -0.62
N GLN A 217 -27.56 8.51 0.11
CA GLN A 217 -26.93 9.71 -0.46
C GLN A 217 -26.00 9.40 -1.63
N ARG A 218 -25.30 8.26 -1.55
CA ARG A 218 -24.38 7.78 -2.60
C ARG A 218 -25.03 6.85 -3.63
N GLN A 219 -26.34 6.61 -3.53
CA GLN A 219 -27.11 5.73 -4.41
C GLN A 219 -26.57 4.27 -4.45
N LEU A 220 -26.11 3.77 -3.30
CA LEU A 220 -25.54 2.43 -3.13
C LEU A 220 -26.65 1.44 -2.69
N GLN A 221 -27.52 1.06 -3.62
CA GLN A 221 -28.70 0.25 -3.32
C GLN A 221 -28.36 -1.09 -2.65
N GLU A 222 -27.26 -1.73 -3.03
CA GLU A 222 -26.82 -3.01 -2.43
C GLU A 222 -26.52 -2.86 -0.93
N VAL A 223 -25.90 -1.74 -0.53
CA VAL A 223 -25.63 -1.46 0.89
C VAL A 223 -26.91 -1.14 1.64
N VAL A 224 -27.84 -0.39 1.01
CA VAL A 224 -29.17 -0.12 1.59
C VAL A 224 -29.92 -1.43 1.87
N ASN A 225 -29.95 -2.33 0.89
CA ASN A 225 -30.59 -3.64 1.02
C ASN A 225 -29.93 -4.47 2.13
N LEU A 226 -28.60 -4.51 2.20
CA LEU A 226 -27.86 -5.20 3.27
C LEU A 226 -28.31 -4.72 4.66
N VAL A 227 -28.43 -3.40 4.86
CA VAL A 227 -28.88 -2.84 6.14
C VAL A 227 -30.31 -3.26 6.46
N GLN A 228 -31.22 -3.19 5.47
CA GLN A 228 -32.63 -3.55 5.66
C GLN A 228 -32.84 -5.04 5.96
N GLU A 229 -32.02 -5.92 5.40
CA GLU A 229 -32.07 -7.35 5.68
C GLU A 229 -31.68 -7.69 7.14
N HIS A 230 -30.69 -6.99 7.70
CA HIS A 230 -30.22 -7.22 9.07
C HIS A 230 -31.04 -6.46 10.11
N PHE A 231 -31.46 -5.25 9.78
CA PHE A 231 -32.19 -4.33 10.64
C PHE A 231 -33.37 -3.75 9.87
N PRO A 232 -34.46 -4.52 9.71
CA PRO A 232 -35.69 -4.03 9.10
C PRO A 232 -36.23 -2.89 9.95
N CYS A 233 -35.93 -1.67 9.51
CA CYS A 233 -36.50 -0.43 10.04
C CYS A 233 -37.83 -0.16 9.35
#